data_AF-A0A532DNH3-F1
#
_entry.id   AF-A0A532DNH3-F1
#
_cell.length_a   1.000
_cell.length_b   1.000
_cell.length_c   1.000
_cell.angle_alpha   90.00
_cell.angle_beta   90.00
_cell.angle_gamma   90.00
#
_symmetry.space_group_name_H-M   'P 1'
#
loop_
_entity.id
_entity.type
_entity.pdbx_description
1 polymer ?
#
loop_
_entity_poly.entity_id
_entity_poly.type
_entity_poly.pdbx_seq_one_letter_code
_entity_poly.pdbx_strand_id
1 'polypeptide(L)'
;MATTRSSKRVTVRSAKDLGHALGLSAADTAEMEFRSELTVALAKIIQAGRLTHLAIAKSAGTSRTRVTAIANGNTHGVSTDVLIRVLAATGHRAEVRVKKAAA
;
A
#
# COMPACT_ATOMS: atom_id res chain seq x y z
N MET A 1 -3.40 44.10 2.93
CA MET A 1 -4.25 43.32 3.85
C MET A 1 -3.84 41.87 3.75
N ALA A 2 -3.22 41.31 4.79
CA ALA A 2 -2.84 39.90 4.83
C ALA A 2 -4.09 39.05 5.08
N THR A 3 -4.45 38.19 4.14
CA THR A 3 -5.54 37.23 4.30
C THR A 3 -5.08 36.11 5.22
N THR A 4 -5.54 36.13 6.46
CA THR A 4 -5.36 35.04 7.41
C THR A 4 -6.09 33.80 6.88
N ARG A 5 -5.39 32.90 6.18
CA ARG A 5 -5.91 31.56 5.87
C ARG A 5 -6.05 30.80 7.19
N SER A 6 -7.23 30.88 7.80
CA SER A 6 -7.63 29.96 8.86
C SER A 6 -7.66 28.55 8.25
N SER A 7 -6.61 27.76 8.45
CA SER A 7 -6.62 26.36 8.01
C SER A 7 -7.61 25.60 8.91
N LYS A 8 -8.75 25.23 8.34
CA LYS A 8 -9.73 24.37 9.01
C LYS A 8 -9.06 23.01 9.21
N ARG A 9 -8.65 22.69 10.44
CA ARG A 9 -8.11 21.37 10.78
C ARG A 9 -9.23 20.34 10.73
N VAL A 10 -9.00 19.26 10.01
CA VAL A 10 -9.92 18.11 9.94
C VAL A 10 -9.19 16.91 10.55
N THR A 11 -9.83 16.25 11.52
CA THR A 11 -9.31 15.01 12.13
C THR A 11 -10.13 13.84 11.61
N VAL A 12 -9.46 12.83 11.08
CA VAL A 12 -10.06 11.61 10.51
C VAL A 12 -9.56 10.38 11.27
N ARG A 13 -10.36 9.31 11.32
CA ARG A 13 -10.02 8.07 12.05
C ARG A 13 -10.11 6.80 11.21
N SER A 14 -10.55 6.91 9.97
CA SER A 14 -10.67 5.79 9.04
C SER A 14 -10.13 6.18 7.66
N ALA A 15 -9.77 5.19 6.84
CA ALA A 15 -9.38 5.43 5.45
C ALA A 15 -10.53 6.07 4.66
N LYS A 16 -11.79 5.66 4.92
CA LYS A 16 -12.99 6.26 4.33
C LYS A 16 -13.09 7.76 4.61
N ASP A 17 -12.94 8.17 5.88
CA ASP A 17 -13.02 9.59 6.26
C ASP A 17 -11.87 10.39 5.67
N LEU A 18 -10.67 9.80 5.60
CA LEU A 18 -9.51 10.41 4.98
C LEU A 18 -9.74 10.63 3.47
N GLY A 19 -10.22 9.61 2.77
CA GLY A 19 -10.55 9.70 1.35
C GLY A 19 -11.56 10.80 1.06
N HIS A 20 -12.64 10.86 1.86
CA HIS A 20 -13.63 11.93 1.77
C HIS A 20 -13.02 13.32 2.03
N ALA A 21 -12.20 13.47 3.07
CA ALA A 21 -11.53 14.73 3.39
C ALA A 21 -10.56 15.20 2.29
N LEU A 22 -10.00 14.26 1.52
CA LEU A 22 -9.11 14.52 0.38
C LEU A 22 -9.87 14.66 -0.96
N GLY A 23 -11.20 14.48 -0.98
CA GLY A 23 -12.01 14.54 -2.20
C GLY A 23 -11.81 13.35 -3.14
N LEU A 24 -11.38 12.20 -2.62
CA LEU A 24 -11.19 10.96 -3.38
C LEU A 24 -12.52 10.22 -3.58
N SER A 25 -12.61 9.46 -4.66
CA SER A 25 -13.74 8.56 -4.85
C SER A 25 -13.70 7.40 -3.85
N ALA A 26 -14.86 6.76 -3.62
CA ALA A 26 -14.93 5.56 -2.80
C ALA A 26 -14.06 4.42 -3.38
N ALA A 27 -13.96 4.34 -4.71
CA ALA A 27 -13.14 3.34 -5.40
C ALA A 27 -11.64 3.59 -5.15
N ASP A 28 -11.17 4.82 -5.34
CA ASP A 28 -9.76 5.17 -5.10
C ASP A 28 -9.38 4.95 -3.64
N THR A 29 -10.27 5.34 -2.71
CA THR A 29 -10.05 5.17 -1.28
C THR A 29 -9.92 3.69 -0.91
N ALA A 30 -10.81 2.84 -1.45
CA ALA A 30 -10.78 1.39 -1.21
C ALA A 30 -9.52 0.73 -1.81
N GLU A 31 -9.11 1.13 -3.02
CA GLU A 31 -7.87 0.64 -3.64
C GLU A 31 -6.66 1.05 -2.80
N MET A 32 -6.59 2.31 -2.39
CA MET A 32 -5.49 2.84 -1.58
C MET A 32 -5.40 2.17 -0.21
N GLU A 33 -6.53 1.92 0.45
CA GLU A 33 -6.60 1.20 1.72
C GLU A 33 -6.05 -0.22 1.57
N PHE A 34 -6.59 -0.99 0.61
CA PHE A 34 -6.14 -2.35 0.34
C PHE A 34 -4.64 -2.41 0.00
N ARG A 35 -4.17 -1.49 -0.87
CA ARG A 35 -2.77 -1.43 -1.28
C ARG A 35 -1.86 -1.02 -0.13
N SER A 36 -2.32 -0.16 0.77
CA SER A 36 -1.61 0.24 1.98
C SER A 36 -1.44 -0.93 2.94
N GLU A 37 -2.52 -1.68 3.23
CA GLU A 37 -2.48 -2.88 4.07
C GLU A 37 -1.50 -3.92 3.52
N LEU A 38 -1.58 -4.20 2.22
CA LEU A 38 -0.66 -5.11 1.54
C LEU A 38 0.79 -4.62 1.62
N THR A 39 1.04 -3.33 1.40
CA THR A 39 2.38 -2.74 1.46
C THR A 39 2.98 -2.88 2.87
N VAL A 40 2.21 -2.56 3.91
CA VAL A 40 2.66 -2.67 5.31
C VAL A 40 2.97 -4.12 5.67
N ALA A 41 2.10 -5.06 5.29
CA ALA A 41 2.34 -6.48 5.52
C ALA A 41 3.61 -6.95 4.82
N LEU A 42 3.79 -6.57 3.55
CA LEU A 42 4.92 -6.97 2.73
C LEU A 42 6.24 -6.39 3.24
N ALA A 43 6.26 -5.11 3.66
CA ALA A 43 7.44 -4.48 4.25
C ALA A 43 7.89 -5.23 5.51
N LYS A 44 6.95 -5.59 6.40
CA LYS A 44 7.24 -6.38 7.61
C LYS A 44 7.80 -7.76 7.27
N ILE A 45 7.20 -8.46 6.31
CA ILE A 45 7.66 -9.79 5.88
C ILE A 45 9.07 -9.73 5.30
N ILE A 46 9.36 -8.75 4.44
CA ILE A 46 10.69 -8.61 3.83
C ILE A 46 11.74 -8.29 4.91
N GLN A 47 11.42 -7.39 5.85
CA GLN A 47 12.32 -6.99 6.93
C GLN A 47 12.59 -8.13 7.94
N ALA A 48 11.59 -8.95 8.24
CA ALA A 48 11.75 -10.09 9.15
C ALA A 48 12.32 -11.35 8.46
N GLY A 49 12.31 -11.38 7.13
CA GLY A 49 12.73 -12.50 6.32
C GLY A 49 14.25 -12.65 6.20
N ARG A 50 14.68 -13.80 5.68
CA ARG A 50 16.10 -14.12 5.42
C ARG A 50 16.49 -14.00 3.95
N LEU A 51 15.52 -13.78 3.06
CA LEU A 51 15.76 -13.66 1.63
C LEU A 51 16.34 -12.29 1.29
N THR A 52 17.37 -12.27 0.45
CA THR A 52 17.88 -11.00 -0.07
C THR A 52 16.88 -10.36 -1.03
N HIS A 53 16.89 -9.03 -1.13
CA HIS A 53 16.03 -8.33 -2.10
C HIS A 53 16.24 -8.82 -3.55
N LEU A 54 17.46 -9.26 -3.89
CA LEU A 54 17.75 -9.83 -5.20
C LEU A 54 17.07 -11.19 -5.41
N ALA A 55 17.09 -12.06 -4.39
CA ALA A 55 16.43 -13.37 -4.48
C ALA A 55 14.91 -13.22 -4.63
N ILE A 56 14.31 -12.33 -3.83
CA ILE A 56 12.89 -11.99 -3.92
C ILE A 56 12.56 -11.44 -5.32
N ALA A 57 13.37 -10.50 -5.81
CA ALA A 57 13.15 -9.88 -7.13
C ALA A 57 13.18 -10.90 -8.28
N LYS A 58 14.14 -11.84 -8.25
CA LYS A 58 14.24 -12.92 -9.25
C LYS A 58 13.00 -13.80 -9.24
N SER A 59 12.54 -14.22 -8.05
CA SER A 59 11.34 -15.07 -7.93
C SER A 59 10.06 -14.32 -8.30
N ALA A 60 9.97 -13.02 -7.99
CA ALA A 60 8.79 -12.19 -8.27
C ALA A 60 8.74 -11.65 -9.71
N GLY A 61 9.77 -11.87 -10.54
CA GLY A 61 9.86 -11.34 -11.89
C GLY A 61 9.94 -9.81 -11.93
N THR A 62 10.68 -9.20 -11.00
CA THR A 62 10.82 -7.74 -10.91
C THR A 62 12.25 -7.29 -10.62
N SER A 63 12.48 -5.98 -10.51
CA SER A 63 13.82 -5.45 -10.22
C SER A 63 14.12 -5.43 -8.72
N ARG A 64 15.41 -5.62 -8.37
CA ARG A 64 15.90 -5.48 -6.98
C ARG A 64 15.53 -4.13 -6.38
N THR A 65 15.69 -3.04 -7.15
CA THR A 65 15.36 -1.68 -6.71
C THR A 65 13.89 -1.55 -6.32
N ARG A 66 12.99 -2.21 -7.06
CA ARG A 66 11.56 -2.21 -6.73
C ARG A 66 11.29 -2.94 -5.41
N VAL A 67 11.95 -4.08 -5.17
CA VAL A 67 11.85 -4.79 -3.88
C VAL A 67 12.38 -3.94 -2.73
N THR A 68 13.50 -3.23 -2.91
CA THR A 68 14.00 -2.29 -1.90
C THR A 68 13.00 -1.16 -1.64
N ALA A 69 12.38 -0.59 -2.66
CA ALA A 69 11.38 0.45 -2.49
C ALA A 69 10.17 -0.06 -1.70
N ILE A 70 9.68 -1.26 -2.03
CA ILE A 70 8.59 -1.95 -1.30
C ILE A 70 8.97 -2.17 0.17
N ALA A 71 10.18 -2.66 0.46
CA ALA A 71 10.66 -2.87 1.82
C ALA A 71 10.70 -1.59 2.66
N ASN A 72 10.84 -0.44 2.00
CA ASN A 72 10.81 0.90 2.60
C ASN A 72 9.40 1.53 2.58
N GLY A 73 8.37 0.79 2.20
CA GLY A 73 6.99 1.28 2.10
C GLY A 73 6.71 2.17 0.89
N ASN A 74 7.67 2.34 -0.02
CA ASN A 74 7.49 3.09 -1.25
C ASN A 74 7.03 2.18 -2.38
N THR A 75 5.73 2.23 -2.67
CA THR A 75 5.09 1.48 -3.77
C THR A 75 4.63 2.38 -4.90
N HIS A 76 5.17 3.60 -5.01
CA HIS A 76 4.88 4.47 -6.15
C HIS A 76 5.32 3.82 -7.47
N GLY A 77 4.43 3.82 -8.47
CA GLY A 77 4.68 3.15 -9.75
C GLY A 77 4.78 1.62 -9.67
N VAL A 78 4.38 1.02 -8.55
CA VAL A 78 4.28 -0.43 -8.36
C VAL A 78 2.81 -0.82 -8.34
N SER A 79 2.43 -1.62 -9.32
CA SER A 79 1.09 -2.17 -9.44
C SER A 79 0.83 -3.24 -8.39
N THR A 80 -0.46 -3.44 -8.07
CA THR A 80 -0.89 -4.39 -7.05
C THR A 80 -0.53 -5.85 -7.39
N ASP A 81 -0.54 -6.24 -8.66
CA ASP A 81 -0.11 -7.58 -9.11
C ASP A 81 1.37 -7.84 -8.82
N VAL A 82 2.23 -6.81 -8.94
CA VAL A 82 3.65 -6.92 -8.58
C VAL A 82 3.79 -7.11 -7.07
N LEU A 83 3.03 -6.38 -6.25
CA LEU A 83 3.05 -6.57 -4.79
C LEU A 83 2.64 -7.99 -4.41
N ILE A 84 1.63 -8.55 -5.08
CA ILE A 84 1.18 -9.94 -4.86
C ILE A 84 2.26 -10.95 -5.28
N ARG A 85 2.93 -10.75 -6.42
CA ARG A 85 4.07 -11.62 -6.83
C ARG A 85 5.24 -11.55 -5.85
N VAL A 86 5.55 -10.37 -5.31
CA VAL A 86 6.59 -10.20 -4.29
C VAL A 86 6.19 -10.89 -2.99
N LEU A 87 4.92 -10.82 -2.58
CA LEU A 87 4.40 -11.58 -1.44
C LEU A 87 4.58 -13.09 -1.65
N ALA A 88 4.19 -13.61 -2.82
CA ALA A 88 4.37 -15.03 -3.18
C ALA A 88 5.86 -15.46 -3.15
N ALA A 89 6.77 -14.62 -3.63
CA ALA A 89 8.21 -14.86 -3.60
C ALA A 89 8.79 -14.95 -2.18
N THR A 90 8.07 -14.47 -1.17
CA THR A 90 8.46 -14.60 0.25
C THR A 90 7.84 -15.84 0.91
N GLY A 91 7.14 -16.70 0.17
CA GLY A 91 6.45 -17.88 0.71
C GLY A 91 5.10 -17.59 1.36
N HIS A 92 4.56 -16.38 1.16
CA HIS A 92 3.27 -15.96 1.71
C HIS A 92 2.22 -15.88 0.61
N ARG A 93 0.94 -15.97 0.97
CA ARG A 93 -0.19 -15.80 0.03
C ARG A 93 -1.15 -14.73 0.54
N ALA A 94 -1.75 -13.99 -0.38
CA ALA A 94 -2.88 -13.12 -0.05
C ALA A 94 -4.18 -13.94 -0.02
N GLU A 95 -5.10 -13.58 0.86
CA GLU A 95 -6.47 -14.10 0.89
C GLU A 95 -7.45 -12.97 0.60
N VAL A 96 -8.41 -13.24 -0.28
CA VAL A 96 -9.43 -12.25 -0.64
C VAL A 96 -10.66 -12.46 0.24
N ARG A 97 -11.07 -11.39 0.93
CA ARG A 97 -12.36 -11.32 1.63
C ARG A 97 -13.19 -10.21 1.01
N VAL A 98 -14.36 -10.56 0.50
CA VAL A 98 -15.29 -9.60 -0.11
C VAL A 98 -16.34 -9.22 0.92
N LYS A 99 -16.58 -7.91 1.06
CA LYS A 99 -17.66 -7.36 1.88
C LYS A 99 -18.53 -6.46 1.01
N LYS A 100 -19.81 -6.33 1.37
CA LYS A 100 -20.69 -5.35 0.72
C LYS A 100 -20.15 -3.95 1.01
N ALA A 101 -19.91 -3.17 -0.04
CA ALA A 101 -19.55 -1.76 0.12
C ALA A 101 -20.68 -1.04 0.85
N ALA A 102 -20.34 -0.25 1.87
CA ALA A 102 -21.30 0.65 2.49
C ALA A 102 -21.69 1.68 1.42
N ALA A 103 -22.95 1.67 1.01
CA ALA A 103 -23.55 2.69 0.15
C ALA A 103 -23.40 4.09 0.77
#